data_AF-A0A1Q3GEZ5-F1
#
_entry.id   AF-A0A1Q3GEZ5-F1
#
_cell.length_a   1.000
_cell.length_b   1.000
_cell.length_c   1.000
_cell.angle_alpha   90.00
_cell.angle_beta   90.00
_cell.angle_gamma   90.00
#
_symmetry.space_group_name_H-M   'P 1'
#
loop_
_entity.id
_entity.type
_entity.pdbx_description
1 polymer ?
#
loop_
_entity_poly.entity_id
_entity_poly.type
_entity_poly.pdbx_seq_one_letter_code
_entity_poly.pdbx_strand_id
1 'polypeptide(L)'
;MEYGFLRKNSTHSIQDKFITANFGFKFIRMTTQSVLVYLIVGIIAGLLTIFVIAARFEIFVWLTIIVGLALYANAFFQASLFKHAFLYAFITGVTITATHLTFLGAYLKSHPEEQQTLTKLGISSNYLGLLLIAPIYWLVLGLLTGGLALLIQRLT
;
A
#
# COMPACT_ATOMS: atom_id res chain seq x y z
N MET A 1 16.85 -31.43 66.23
CA MET A 1 16.49 -30.48 67.31
C MET A 1 16.57 -29.08 66.74
N GLU A 2 15.56 -28.27 67.08
CA GLU A 2 15.40 -26.81 66.88
C GLU A 2 15.34 -26.26 65.44
N TYR A 3 14.14 -25.90 64.94
CA TYR A 3 13.41 -24.61 65.13
C TYR A 3 14.25 -23.42 64.60
N GLY A 4 13.85 -22.58 63.64
CA GLY A 4 12.59 -22.29 62.98
C GLY A 4 12.64 -20.81 62.57
N PHE A 5 12.09 -20.40 61.42
CA PHE A 5 11.46 -19.06 61.30
C PHE A 5 10.63 -18.95 60.02
N LEU A 6 9.34 -18.68 60.22
CA LEU A 6 8.39 -18.28 59.20
C LEU A 6 8.69 -16.85 58.74
N ARG A 7 8.67 -16.58 57.43
CA ARG A 7 8.26 -15.26 56.95
C ARG A 7 7.31 -15.36 55.75
N LYS A 8 6.09 -14.92 56.04
CA LYS A 8 4.97 -14.60 55.18
C LYS A 8 5.28 -13.39 54.28
N ASN A 9 4.81 -13.42 53.03
CA ASN A 9 4.12 -12.32 52.30
C ASN A 9 4.14 -12.67 50.81
N SER A 10 3.06 -13.17 50.20
CA SER A 10 1.87 -12.43 49.78
C SER A 10 2.18 -11.14 49.02
N THR A 11 2.49 -11.27 47.73
CA THR A 11 1.94 -10.43 46.65
C THR A 11 2.16 -11.16 45.34
N HIS A 12 1.20 -12.03 44.96
CA HIS A 12 0.93 -12.24 43.56
C HIS A 12 0.54 -10.88 42.97
N SER A 13 1.55 -10.20 42.45
CA SER A 13 1.43 -8.96 41.70
C SER A 13 0.56 -9.25 40.49
N ILE A 14 -0.71 -8.91 40.59
CA ILE A 14 -1.66 -8.78 39.47
C ILE A 14 -1.24 -7.59 38.56
N GLN A 15 -0.05 -7.01 38.72
CA GLN A 15 0.43 -5.89 37.91
C GLN A 15 1.23 -6.28 36.67
N ASP A 16 1.61 -7.55 36.49
CA ASP A 16 2.30 -8.00 35.26
C ASP A 16 1.35 -8.17 34.06
N LYS A 17 0.07 -7.82 34.22
CA LYS A 17 -0.92 -7.73 33.13
C LYS A 17 -1.33 -6.29 32.81
N PHE A 18 -0.48 -5.30 33.11
CA PHE A 18 -0.54 -4.05 32.36
C PHE A 18 0.03 -4.31 30.97
N ILE A 19 -0.88 -4.74 30.10
CA ILE A 19 -0.84 -4.62 28.65
C ILE A 19 -0.40 -3.18 28.34
N THR A 20 0.90 -2.96 28.25
CA THR A 20 1.45 -1.91 27.44
C THR A 20 1.20 -2.36 26.01
N ALA A 21 -0.03 -2.10 25.55
CA ALA A 21 -0.30 -1.95 24.13
C ALA A 21 0.53 -0.76 23.68
N ASN A 22 1.82 -1.02 23.45
CA ASN A 22 2.69 -0.16 22.70
C ASN A 22 2.06 -0.09 21.31
N PHE A 23 1.12 0.84 21.13
CA PHE A 23 0.84 1.50 19.86
C PHE A 23 2.08 2.34 19.48
N GLY A 24 3.24 1.66 19.44
CA GLY A 24 4.44 2.16 18.84
C GLY A 24 4.16 2.22 17.35
N PHE A 25 3.69 3.37 16.88
CA PHE A 25 4.01 3.80 15.53
C PHE A 25 5.53 3.98 15.47
N LYS A 26 6.25 2.85 15.41
CA LYS A 26 7.65 2.83 15.01
C LYS A 26 7.62 3.37 13.59
N PHE A 27 8.04 4.62 13.44
CA PHE A 27 8.11 5.29 12.15
C PHE A 27 8.84 4.37 11.18
N ILE A 28 8.19 4.08 10.06
CA ILE A 28 8.76 3.25 9.01
C ILE A 28 9.90 4.05 8.41
N ARG A 29 11.13 3.58 8.59
CA ARG A 29 12.29 4.21 7.98
C ARG A 29 12.39 3.74 6.54
N MET A 30 11.65 4.39 5.65
CA MET A 30 11.88 4.24 4.22
C MET A 30 13.18 4.92 3.83
N THR A 31 14.02 4.20 3.08
CA THR A 31 15.23 4.80 2.52
C THR A 31 14.86 5.68 1.31
N THR A 32 15.64 6.74 1.07
CA THR A 32 15.47 7.60 -0.10
C THR A 32 15.58 6.81 -1.41
N GLN A 33 16.48 5.81 -1.46
CA GLN A 33 16.63 4.94 -2.62
C GLN A 33 15.34 4.20 -2.95
N SER A 34 14.67 3.64 -1.93
CA SER A 34 13.43 2.93 -2.14
C SER A 34 12.32 3.88 -2.62
N VAL A 35 12.18 5.07 -2.02
CA VAL A 35 11.23 6.09 -2.52
C VAL A 35 11.43 6.39 -4.01
N LEU A 36 12.68 6.61 -4.43
CA LEU A 36 13.01 6.89 -5.83
C LEU A 36 12.59 5.75 -6.75
N VAL A 37 12.82 4.50 -6.34
CA VAL A 37 12.37 3.32 -7.09
C VAL A 37 10.84 3.34 -7.26
N TYR A 38 10.07 3.66 -6.23
CA TYR A 38 8.60 3.66 -6.34
C TYR A 38 8.10 4.74 -7.29
N LEU A 39 8.73 5.92 -7.24
CA LEU A 39 8.40 7.01 -8.15
C LEU A 39 8.69 6.60 -9.60
N ILE A 40 9.87 6.04 -9.86
CA ILE A 40 10.27 5.60 -11.21
C ILE A 40 9.33 4.50 -11.72
N VAL A 41 9.03 3.49 -10.90
CA VAL A 41 8.09 2.41 -11.25
C VAL A 41 6.71 2.98 -11.57
N GLY A 42 6.24 3.93 -10.76
CA GLY A 42 4.94 4.57 -10.99
C GLY A 42 4.90 5.40 -12.27
N ILE A 43 5.95 6.18 -12.57
CA ILE A 43 6.07 6.94 -13.83
C ILE A 43 6.07 5.98 -15.02
N ILE A 44 6.90 4.94 -14.98
CA ILE A 44 7.01 3.97 -16.08
C ILE A 44 5.66 3.28 -16.30
N ALA A 45 5.00 2.80 -15.25
CA ALA A 45 3.70 2.16 -15.35
C ALA A 45 2.62 3.11 -15.90
N GLY A 46 2.60 4.37 -15.43
CA GLY A 46 1.71 5.40 -15.94
C GLY A 46 1.92 5.69 -17.43
N LEU A 47 3.17 5.82 -17.87
CA LEU A 47 3.47 6.03 -19.29
C LEU A 47 3.13 4.81 -20.14
N LEU A 48 3.42 3.59 -19.66
CA LEU A 48 3.09 2.36 -20.36
C LEU A 48 1.57 2.22 -20.54
N THR A 49 0.78 2.51 -19.51
CA THR A 49 -0.68 2.47 -19.59
C THR A 49 -1.22 3.49 -20.57
N ILE A 50 -0.65 4.70 -20.65
CA ILE A 50 -1.10 5.71 -21.62
C ILE A 50 -0.74 5.35 -23.07
N PHE A 51 0.51 4.94 -23.32
CA PHE A 51 1.08 4.91 -24.67
C PHE A 51 1.23 3.54 -25.29
N VAL A 52 1.22 2.47 -24.48
CA VAL A 52 1.61 1.12 -24.94
C VAL A 52 0.51 0.10 -24.67
N ILE A 53 -0.10 0.14 -23.50
CA ILE A 53 -1.03 -0.88 -23.03
C ILE A 53 -2.45 -0.42 -23.33
N ALA A 54 -3.22 -1.26 -24.03
CA ALA A 54 -4.62 -0.97 -24.30
C ALA A 54 -5.46 -1.06 -23.01
N ALA A 55 -6.47 -0.20 -22.87
CA ALA A 55 -7.36 -0.12 -21.71
C ALA A 55 -7.87 -1.47 -21.19
N ARG A 56 -8.27 -2.37 -22.10
CA ARG A 56 -8.75 -3.73 -21.75
C ARG A 56 -7.74 -4.60 -20.99
N PHE A 57 -6.46 -4.25 -21.03
CA PHE A 57 -5.38 -4.99 -20.38
C PHE A 57 -4.86 -4.32 -19.11
N GLU A 58 -5.35 -3.13 -18.74
CA GLU A 58 -4.89 -2.44 -17.53
C GLU A 58 -5.09 -3.27 -16.27
N ILE A 59 -6.17 -4.06 -16.18
CA ILE A 59 -6.41 -4.94 -15.04
C ILE A 59 -5.24 -5.91 -14.80
N PHE A 60 -4.59 -6.41 -15.86
CA PHE A 60 -3.42 -7.28 -15.73
C PHE A 60 -2.19 -6.51 -15.26
N VAL A 61 -2.05 -5.23 -15.65
CA VAL A 61 -1.00 -4.34 -15.14
C VAL A 61 -1.18 -4.12 -13.65
N TRP A 62 -2.40 -3.82 -13.19
CA TRP A 62 -2.70 -3.63 -11.78
C TRP A 62 -2.44 -4.89 -10.97
N LEU A 63 -2.87 -6.06 -11.45
CA LEU A 63 -2.57 -7.34 -10.80
C LEU A 63 -1.06 -7.61 -10.72
N THR A 64 -0.32 -7.33 -11.80
CA THR A 64 1.13 -7.50 -11.83
C THR A 64 1.82 -6.60 -10.82
N ILE A 65 1.37 -5.34 -10.69
CA ILE A 65 1.90 -4.40 -9.70
C ILE A 65 1.58 -4.88 -8.28
N ILE A 66 0.33 -5.27 -7.99
CA ILE A 66 -0.09 -5.76 -6.66
C ILE A 66 0.75 -6.97 -6.24
N VAL A 67 0.86 -7.98 -7.12
CA VAL A 67 1.62 -9.20 -6.84
C VAL A 67 3.11 -8.91 -6.75
N GLY A 68 3.67 -8.16 -7.71
CA GLY A 68 5.09 -7.81 -7.76
C GLY A 68 5.55 -7.02 -6.54
N LEU A 69 4.77 -6.03 -6.11
CA LEU A 69 5.06 -5.24 -4.91
C LEU A 69 4.93 -6.07 -3.64
N ALA A 70 3.95 -6.97 -3.56
CA ALA A 70 3.80 -7.87 -2.42
C ALA A 70 4.99 -8.85 -2.29
N LEU A 71 5.42 -9.45 -3.41
CA LEU A 71 6.60 -10.32 -3.47
C LEU A 71 7.88 -9.57 -3.11
N TYR A 72 8.08 -8.38 -3.68
CA TYR A 72 9.21 -7.53 -3.36
C TYR A 72 9.22 -7.20 -1.86
N ALA A 73 8.07 -6.79 -1.31
CA ALA A 73 7.99 -6.47 0.10
C ALA A 73 8.36 -7.67 0.99
N ASN A 74 7.89 -8.87 0.63
CA ASN A 74 8.22 -10.10 1.36
C ASN A 74 9.72 -10.42 1.32
N ALA A 75 10.37 -10.21 0.17
CA ALA A 75 11.79 -10.48 -0.01
C ALA A 75 12.70 -9.55 0.81
N PHE A 76 12.30 -8.28 1.01
CA PHE A 76 13.17 -7.25 1.59
C PHE A 76 12.73 -6.75 2.98
N PHE A 77 11.47 -6.92 3.38
CA PHE A 77 10.92 -6.39 4.63
C PHE A 77 10.22 -7.45 5.46
N GLN A 78 10.98 -8.11 6.33
CA GLN A 78 10.43 -9.08 7.28
C GLN A 78 9.63 -8.40 8.41
N ALA A 79 10.11 -7.25 8.89
CA ALA A 79 9.44 -6.48 9.94
C ALA A 79 8.45 -5.46 9.34
N SER A 80 7.22 -5.42 9.87
CA SER A 80 6.16 -4.53 9.37
C SER A 80 5.87 -4.68 7.86
N LEU A 81 5.88 -5.92 7.37
CA LEU A 81 5.69 -6.30 5.97
C LEU A 81 4.47 -5.62 5.33
N PHE A 82 3.30 -5.75 5.96
CA PHE A 82 2.06 -5.12 5.51
C PHE A 82 2.21 -3.63 5.24
N LYS A 83 2.86 -2.91 6.18
CA LYS A 83 2.97 -1.45 6.07
C LYS A 83 3.89 -1.03 4.93
N HIS A 84 4.99 -1.76 4.71
CA HIS A 84 5.88 -1.49 3.58
C HIS A 84 5.17 -1.79 2.26
N ALA A 85 4.56 -2.96 2.12
CA ALA A 85 3.80 -3.35 0.94
C ALA A 85 2.67 -2.35 0.61
N PHE A 86 1.93 -1.90 1.63
CA PHE A 86 0.89 -0.87 1.51
C PHE A 86 1.47 0.46 1.01
N LEU A 87 2.52 0.97 1.65
CA LEU A 87 3.12 2.25 1.27
C LEU A 87 3.75 2.21 -0.13
N TYR A 88 4.33 1.07 -0.52
CA TYR A 88 4.86 0.85 -1.85
C TYR A 88 3.76 1.01 -2.90
N ALA A 89 2.67 0.29 -2.73
CA ALA A 89 1.53 0.36 -3.64
C ALA A 89 0.92 1.76 -3.66
N PHE A 90 0.78 2.40 -2.49
CA PHE A 90 0.19 3.74 -2.40
C PHE A 90 1.03 4.81 -3.11
N ILE A 91 2.34 4.88 -2.85
CA ILE A 91 3.23 5.88 -3.47
C ILE A 91 3.35 5.65 -4.98
N THR A 92 3.52 4.39 -5.39
CA THR A 92 3.54 4.00 -6.81
C THR A 92 2.24 4.45 -7.48
N GLY A 93 1.11 4.18 -6.84
CA GLY A 93 -0.22 4.55 -7.31
C GLY A 93 -0.47 6.05 -7.45
N VAL A 94 -0.10 6.82 -6.45
CA VAL A 94 -0.15 8.30 -6.51
C VAL A 94 0.70 8.81 -7.68
N THR A 95 1.83 8.18 -7.95
CA THR A 95 2.72 8.58 -9.04
C THR A 95 2.18 8.19 -10.42
N ILE A 96 1.55 7.03 -10.54
CA ILE A 96 0.78 6.63 -11.75
C ILE A 96 -0.30 7.67 -12.02
N THR A 97 -1.07 8.01 -10.99
CA THR A 97 -2.15 9.01 -11.07
C THR A 97 -1.62 10.36 -11.51
N ALA A 98 -0.51 10.82 -10.92
CA ALA A 98 0.14 12.07 -11.30
C ALA A 98 0.58 12.06 -12.78
N THR A 99 1.06 10.92 -13.26
CA THR A 99 1.41 10.72 -14.68
C THR A 99 0.17 10.81 -15.57
N HIS A 100 -0.92 10.11 -15.20
CA HIS A 100 -2.20 10.18 -15.91
C HIS A 100 -2.78 11.59 -15.94
N LEU A 101 -2.73 12.33 -14.83
CA LEU A 101 -3.18 13.72 -14.76
C LEU A 101 -2.34 14.65 -15.65
N THR A 102 -1.01 14.44 -15.68
CA THR A 102 -0.08 15.21 -16.52
C THR A 102 -0.38 15.00 -18.00
N PHE A 103 -0.72 13.76 -18.39
CA PHE A 103 -1.02 13.37 -19.76
C PHE A 103 -2.51 13.10 -19.99
N LEU A 104 -3.40 13.81 -19.29
CA LEU A 104 -4.82 13.48 -19.19
C LEU A 104 -5.51 13.37 -20.56
N GLY A 105 -5.18 14.25 -21.51
CA GLY A 105 -5.74 14.18 -22.86
C GLY A 105 -5.35 12.90 -23.61
N ALA A 106 -4.08 12.47 -23.51
CA ALA A 106 -3.61 11.23 -24.12
C ALA A 106 -4.17 9.99 -23.40
N TYR A 107 -4.27 10.05 -22.08
CA TYR A 107 -4.89 9.01 -21.25
C TYR A 107 -6.35 8.77 -21.64
N LEU A 108 -7.19 9.81 -21.65
CA LEU A 108 -8.61 9.66 -21.97
C LEU A 108 -8.85 9.25 -23.43
N LYS A 109 -7.96 9.66 -24.35
CA LYS A 109 -8.01 9.21 -25.75
C LYS A 109 -7.73 7.71 -25.88
N SER A 110 -6.83 7.16 -25.06
CA SER A 110 -6.54 5.72 -25.02
C SER A 110 -7.52 4.94 -24.13
N HIS A 111 -8.24 5.61 -23.22
CA HIS A 111 -9.16 5.04 -22.23
C HIS A 111 -10.56 5.68 -22.31
N PRO A 112 -11.30 5.49 -23.42
CA PRO A 112 -12.61 6.12 -23.59
C PRO A 112 -13.66 5.65 -22.57
N GLU A 113 -13.53 4.43 -22.05
CA GLU A 113 -14.44 3.92 -21.02
C GLU A 113 -14.26 4.65 -19.68
N GLU A 114 -13.04 4.99 -19.31
CA GLU A 114 -12.75 5.80 -18.12
C GLU A 114 -13.36 7.20 -18.26
N GLN A 115 -13.27 7.81 -19.45
CA GLN A 115 -13.94 9.08 -19.71
C GLN A 115 -15.47 9.00 -19.51
N GLN A 116 -16.10 7.91 -19.97
CA GLN A 116 -17.53 7.70 -19.77
C GLN A 116 -17.87 7.50 -18.28
N THR A 117 -17.06 6.73 -17.56
CA THR A 117 -17.23 6.51 -16.12
C THR A 117 -17.13 7.82 -15.34
N LEU A 118 -16.11 8.63 -15.61
CA LEU A 118 -15.94 9.93 -14.97
C LEU A 118 -17.10 10.89 -15.27
N THR A 119 -17.63 10.86 -16.50
CA THR A 119 -18.79 11.67 -16.89
C THR A 119 -20.06 11.23 -16.15
N LYS A 120 -20.28 9.91 -15.99
CA LYS A 120 -21.45 9.36 -15.26
C LYS A 120 -21.46 9.71 -13.78
N LEU A 121 -20.31 10.00 -13.19
CA LEU A 121 -20.21 10.44 -11.79
C LEU A 121 -20.68 11.89 -11.59
N GLY A 122 -21.05 12.60 -12.67
CA GLY A 122 -21.59 13.97 -12.58
C GLY A 122 -20.53 15.02 -12.21
N ILE A 123 -19.24 14.68 -12.34
CA ILE A 123 -18.14 15.58 -12.03
C ILE A 123 -17.86 16.43 -13.27
N SER A 124 -17.84 17.76 -13.09
CA SER A 124 -17.72 18.73 -14.20
C SER A 124 -16.38 18.69 -14.94
N SER A 125 -15.36 18.04 -14.38
CA SER A 125 -14.02 17.94 -14.96
C SER A 125 -13.45 16.55 -14.74
N ASN A 126 -12.98 15.91 -15.82
CA ASN A 126 -12.30 14.62 -15.75
C ASN A 126 -11.04 14.69 -14.88
N TYR A 127 -10.36 15.84 -14.84
CA TYR A 127 -9.20 16.06 -13.98
C TYR A 127 -9.59 15.93 -12.50
N LEU A 128 -10.67 16.60 -12.09
CA LEU A 128 -11.18 16.52 -10.73
C LEU A 128 -11.69 15.11 -10.40
N GLY A 129 -12.37 14.46 -11.35
CA GLY A 129 -12.85 13.11 -11.17
C GLY A 129 -11.71 12.13 -10.87
N LEU A 130 -10.65 12.16 -11.69
CA LEU A 130 -9.49 11.31 -11.48
C LEU A 130 -8.75 11.64 -10.17
N LEU A 131 -8.59 12.93 -9.85
CA LEU A 131 -7.93 13.39 -8.62
C LEU A 131 -8.66 12.93 -7.34
N LEU A 132 -9.99 12.82 -7.37
CA LEU A 132 -10.81 12.39 -6.23
C LEU A 132 -10.91 10.87 -6.09
N ILE A 133 -11.04 10.15 -7.21
CA ILE A 133 -11.26 8.71 -7.22
C ILE A 133 -9.96 7.95 -7.02
N ALA A 134 -8.87 8.41 -7.63
CA ALA A 134 -7.61 7.68 -7.61
C ALA A 134 -7.05 7.43 -6.20
N PRO A 135 -7.08 8.39 -5.24
CA PRO A 135 -6.66 8.11 -3.87
C PRO A 135 -7.43 6.95 -3.22
N ILE A 136 -8.74 6.85 -3.46
CA ILE A 136 -9.58 5.76 -2.94
C ILE A 136 -9.15 4.44 -3.57
N TYR A 137 -8.97 4.42 -4.89
CA TYR A 137 -8.50 3.25 -5.62
C TYR A 137 -7.16 2.73 -5.08
N TRP A 138 -6.19 3.62 -4.88
CA TRP A 138 -4.85 3.26 -4.39
C TRP A 138 -4.83 2.90 -2.92
N LEU A 139 -5.74 3.42 -2.09
CA LEU A 139 -5.94 2.93 -0.73
C LEU A 139 -6.39 1.47 -0.74
N VAL A 140 -7.40 1.13 -1.55
CA VAL A 140 -7.91 -0.24 -1.66
C VAL A 140 -6.83 -1.18 -2.21
N LEU A 141 -6.16 -0.81 -3.30
CA LEU A 141 -5.09 -1.63 -3.86
C LEU A 141 -3.89 -1.75 -2.91
N GLY A 142 -3.59 -0.70 -2.13
CA GLY A 142 -2.58 -0.75 -1.09
C GLY A 142 -2.92 -1.75 0.00
N LEU A 143 -4.17 -1.78 0.46
CA LEU A 143 -4.65 -2.77 1.43
C LEU A 143 -4.56 -4.20 0.88
N LEU A 144 -4.97 -4.40 -0.38
CA LEU A 144 -4.85 -5.70 -1.05
C LEU A 144 -3.39 -6.15 -1.18
N THR A 145 -2.49 -5.25 -1.57
CA THR A 145 -1.05 -5.53 -1.68
C THR A 145 -0.46 -5.89 -0.33
N GLY A 146 -0.79 -5.13 0.71
CA GLY A 146 -0.36 -5.43 2.08
C GLY A 146 -0.87 -6.77 2.59
N GLY A 147 -2.16 -7.06 2.37
CA GLY A 147 -2.77 -8.34 2.75
C GLY A 147 -2.16 -9.53 2.00
N LEU A 148 -1.93 -9.36 0.70
CA LEU A 148 -1.28 -10.38 -0.12
C LEU A 148 0.16 -10.63 0.33
N ALA A 149 0.92 -9.61 0.71
CA ALA A 149 2.26 -9.77 1.24
C ALA A 149 2.28 -10.63 2.51
N LEU A 150 1.33 -10.40 3.43
CA LEU A 150 1.17 -11.25 4.62
C LEU A 150 0.77 -12.69 4.27
N LEU A 151 -0.06 -12.88 3.25
CA LEU A 151 -0.43 -14.22 2.79
C LEU A 151 0.77 -14.96 2.20
N ILE A 152 1.56 -14.30 1.35
CA ILE A 152 2.78 -14.85 0.76
C ILE A 152 3.73 -15.29 1.88
N GLN A 153 3.98 -14.43 2.87
CA GLN A 153 4.84 -14.76 4.01
C GLN A 153 4.39 -16.01 4.77
N ARG A 154 3.10 -16.30 4.82
CA ARG A 154 2.56 -17.50 5.50
C ARG A 154 2.70 -18.78 4.68
N LEU A 155 2.82 -18.65 3.35
CA LEU A 155 2.88 -19.78 2.43
C LEU A 155 4.32 -20.17 2.07
N THR A 156 5.30 -19.33 2.42
CA THR A 156 6.75 -19.54 2.22
C THR A 156 7.43 -19.85 3.53
#